data_AF-A0A383WDR5-F1
#
_entry.id   AF-A0A383WDR5-F1
#
_cell.length_a   1.000
_cell.length_b   1.000
_cell.length_c   1.000
_cell.angle_alpha   90.00
_cell.angle_beta   90.00
_cell.angle_gamma   90.00
#
_symmetry.space_group_name_H-M   'P 1'
#
loop_
_entity.id
_entity.type
_entity.pdbx_description
1 polymer ?
#
loop_
_entity_poly.entity_id
_entity_poly.type
_entity_poly.pdbx_seq_one_letter_code
_entity_poly.pdbx_strand_id
1 'polypeptide(L)'
;MVPGVEVWVQAQQQLGVQTDIPAAAVTICCGCNWDFVDFSARETSDATLAGLLQLAMKSRRPAVAATAAAALQRLPALLEPGTVRLLLVTAAMRQHSEALQHLAALAAVQQHVDAATLQTVLIELVTHADNSSYVQLLRRFPAAAAQLKRSTVAELLQAAVERGRCVWVQQLCKLPGAQRLSSNVTAQLLQTAVDRGYCECTYYLCSLSAARRLGNEAVAELLEAAVKCPEDVTQWAVSDCIHHLCRLPAAQQLSSEVLASLLHAAVQRNSGAGADWLCKLPAAQQLSSSCVTELLCAAAKQRNQVVMQGVCRLPAAVNLKVSEDFGARLQHVASTAAAVLATVCSPTGVSLSPL
;
A
#
# COMPACT_ATOMS: atom_id res chain seq x y z
N MET A 1 22.73 -2.21 -19.92
CA MET A 1 22.76 -2.54 -21.36
C MET A 1 23.45 -1.39 -22.07
N VAL A 2 24.42 -1.67 -22.94
CA VAL A 2 25.04 -0.59 -23.75
C VAL A 2 23.90 0.10 -24.49
N PRO A 3 23.73 1.43 -24.38
CA PRO A 3 22.79 2.23 -25.18
C PRO A 3 23.05 2.15 -26.71
N GLY A 4 23.74 1.11 -27.18
CA GLY A 4 24.43 1.07 -28.46
C GLY A 4 23.69 0.30 -29.53
N VAL A 5 23.03 -0.83 -29.28
CA VAL A 5 22.53 -1.66 -30.41
C VAL A 5 21.44 -0.94 -31.20
N GLU A 6 20.40 -0.40 -30.54
CA GLU A 6 19.36 0.38 -31.21
C GLU A 6 19.94 1.63 -31.90
N VAL A 7 20.83 2.35 -31.21
CA VAL A 7 21.46 3.58 -31.73
C VAL A 7 22.39 3.28 -32.90
N TRP A 8 23.11 2.16 -32.87
CA TRP A 8 24.04 1.73 -33.90
C TRP A 8 23.30 1.24 -35.14
N VAL A 9 22.23 0.46 -34.96
CA VAL A 9 21.34 0.06 -36.06
C VAL A 9 20.72 1.29 -36.72
N GLN A 10 20.23 2.26 -35.93
CA GLN A 10 19.66 3.51 -36.47
C GLN A 10 20.73 4.35 -37.18
N ALA A 11 21.92 4.50 -36.61
CA ALA A 11 23.01 5.25 -37.22
C ALA A 11 23.45 4.61 -38.53
N GLN A 12 23.55 3.29 -38.61
CA GLN A 12 23.92 2.60 -39.86
C GLN A 12 22.88 2.77 -40.96
N GLN A 13 21.58 2.71 -40.62
CA GLN A 13 20.51 3.00 -41.58
C GLN A 13 20.59 4.44 -42.10
N GLN A 14 20.85 5.42 -41.23
CA GLN A 14 21.00 6.82 -41.62
C GLN A 14 22.23 7.06 -42.51
N LEU A 15 23.29 6.28 -42.31
CA LEU A 15 24.55 6.40 -43.05
C LEU A 15 24.64 5.49 -44.29
N GLY A 16 23.63 4.66 -44.56
CA GLY A 16 23.60 3.75 -45.71
C GLY A 16 24.71 2.68 -45.71
N VAL A 17 25.25 2.34 -44.52
CA VAL A 17 26.33 1.35 -44.39
C VAL A 17 25.73 -0.05 -44.52
N GLN A 18 26.24 -0.87 -45.45
CA GLN A 18 25.87 -2.29 -45.50
C GLN A 18 26.36 -3.02 -44.25
N THR A 19 25.50 -3.86 -43.66
CA THR A 19 25.75 -4.53 -42.38
C THR A 19 25.41 -6.00 -42.48
N ASP A 20 26.14 -6.83 -41.75
CA ASP A 20 25.81 -8.24 -41.52
C ASP A 20 24.75 -8.44 -40.43
N ILE A 21 24.08 -7.37 -39.97
CA ILE A 21 23.01 -7.50 -38.98
C ILE A 21 21.84 -8.22 -39.63
N PRO A 22 21.33 -9.30 -39.00
CA PRO A 22 20.14 -9.98 -39.49
C PRO A 22 18.98 -8.99 -39.69
N ALA A 23 18.31 -9.06 -40.84
CA ALA A 23 17.18 -8.17 -41.16
C ALA A 23 16.12 -8.15 -40.04
N ALA A 24 15.91 -9.29 -39.37
CA ALA A 24 15.07 -9.38 -38.19
C ALA A 24 15.49 -8.41 -37.07
N ALA A 25 16.77 -8.35 -36.68
CA ALA A 25 17.23 -7.45 -35.62
C ALA A 25 17.05 -5.97 -36.00
N VAL A 26 17.20 -5.63 -37.28
CA VAL A 26 16.93 -4.30 -37.81
C VAL A 26 15.44 -3.96 -37.66
N THR A 27 14.54 -4.84 -38.08
CA THR A 27 13.09 -4.70 -37.92
C THR A 27 12.69 -4.44 -36.46
N ILE A 28 13.30 -5.18 -35.52
CA ILE A 28 13.07 -5.03 -34.07
C ILE A 28 13.49 -3.63 -33.58
N CYS A 29 14.69 -3.19 -33.94
CA CYS A 29 15.26 -1.93 -33.46
C CYS A 29 14.59 -0.69 -34.09
N CYS A 30 14.10 -0.81 -35.33
CA CYS A 30 13.46 0.28 -36.05
C CYS A 30 11.94 0.36 -35.76
N GLY A 31 11.40 -0.68 -35.11
CA GLY A 31 9.98 -0.84 -34.79
C GLY A 31 9.09 -0.89 -36.02
N CYS A 32 9.57 -1.59 -37.04
CA CYS A 32 8.74 -2.04 -38.15
C CYS A 32 7.70 -3.05 -37.64
N ASN A 33 6.62 -3.26 -38.39
CA ASN A 33 5.59 -4.22 -38.00
C ASN A 33 6.17 -5.64 -37.93
N TRP A 34 6.04 -6.27 -36.77
CA TRP A 34 6.54 -7.60 -36.48
C TRP A 34 5.78 -8.71 -37.21
N ASP A 35 4.59 -8.42 -37.74
CA ASP A 35 3.83 -9.37 -38.54
C ASP A 35 4.59 -9.86 -39.79
N PHE A 36 5.60 -9.10 -40.23
CA PHE A 36 6.44 -9.44 -41.38
C PHE A 36 7.69 -10.25 -41.02
N VAL A 37 7.98 -10.46 -39.73
CA VAL A 37 9.11 -11.31 -39.33
C VAL A 37 8.68 -12.76 -39.46
N ASP A 38 9.09 -13.39 -40.57
CA ASP A 38 8.83 -14.80 -40.81
C ASP A 38 9.73 -15.67 -39.93
N PHE A 39 9.23 -16.04 -38.75
CA PHE A 39 9.88 -17.00 -37.85
C PHE A 39 9.83 -18.45 -38.36
N SER A 40 9.14 -18.70 -39.48
CA SER A 40 9.04 -20.05 -40.08
C SER A 40 10.16 -20.35 -41.08
N ALA A 41 11.02 -19.36 -41.39
CA ALA A 41 12.22 -19.58 -42.18
C ALA A 41 13.11 -20.62 -41.49
N ARG A 42 13.14 -21.84 -42.04
CA ARG A 42 13.79 -23.05 -41.49
C ARG A 42 15.28 -22.93 -41.17
N GLU A 43 15.91 -21.80 -41.46
CA GLU A 43 17.35 -21.59 -41.33
C GLU A 43 17.77 -20.86 -40.05
N THR A 44 16.85 -20.25 -39.29
CA THR A 44 17.23 -19.61 -38.02
C THR A 44 17.35 -20.63 -36.90
N SER A 45 18.56 -20.76 -36.35
CA SER A 45 18.79 -21.58 -35.16
C SER A 45 18.02 -21.05 -33.93
N ASP A 46 17.62 -21.96 -33.05
CA ASP A 46 16.93 -21.63 -31.79
C ASP A 46 17.67 -20.58 -30.95
N ALA A 47 19.01 -20.64 -30.95
CA ALA A 47 19.87 -19.67 -30.28
C ALA A 47 19.74 -18.25 -30.86
N THR A 48 19.64 -18.12 -32.18
CA THR A 48 19.45 -16.83 -32.85
C THR A 48 18.09 -16.24 -32.49
N LEU A 49 17.06 -17.07 -32.49
CA LEU A 49 15.70 -16.66 -32.19
C LEU A 49 15.52 -16.23 -30.72
N ALA A 50 16.12 -16.97 -29.78
CA ALA A 50 16.19 -16.56 -28.38
C ALA A 50 16.89 -15.19 -28.20
N GLY A 51 17.98 -14.96 -28.94
CA GLY A 51 18.68 -13.67 -28.97
C GLY A 51 17.80 -12.52 -29.47
N LEU A 52 17.04 -12.73 -30.54
CA LEU A 52 16.10 -11.75 -31.09
C LEU A 52 14.95 -11.43 -30.13
N LEU A 53 14.39 -12.43 -29.47
CA LEU A 53 13.35 -12.25 -28.45
C LEU A 53 13.87 -11.45 -27.26
N GLN A 54 15.09 -11.74 -26.79
CA GLN A 54 15.71 -10.98 -25.71
C GLN A 54 15.97 -9.54 -26.13
N LEU A 55 16.41 -9.30 -27.38
CA LEU A 55 16.60 -7.95 -27.93
C LEU A 55 15.27 -7.18 -27.95
N ALA A 56 14.19 -7.83 -28.38
CA ALA A 56 12.85 -7.24 -28.40
C ALA A 56 12.35 -6.86 -27.01
N MET A 57 12.52 -7.75 -26.03
CA MET A 57 12.16 -7.47 -24.63
C MET A 57 12.97 -6.32 -24.04
N LYS A 58 14.20 -6.12 -24.50
CA LYS A 58 15.07 -5.02 -24.09
C LYS A 58 14.77 -3.69 -24.79
N SER A 59 13.93 -3.70 -25.83
CA SER A 59 13.61 -2.48 -26.58
C SER A 59 13.02 -1.40 -25.68
N ARG A 60 13.08 -0.14 -26.12
CA ARG A 60 12.35 0.97 -25.46
C ARG A 60 10.86 1.00 -25.80
N ARG A 61 10.43 0.27 -26.84
CA ARG A 61 9.05 0.31 -27.34
C ARG A 61 8.25 -0.85 -26.74
N PRO A 62 7.24 -0.61 -25.88
CA PRO A 62 6.45 -1.68 -25.27
C PRO A 62 5.74 -2.57 -26.30
N ALA A 63 5.27 -1.98 -27.41
CA ALA A 63 4.60 -2.70 -28.49
C ALA A 63 5.50 -3.79 -29.13
N VAL A 64 6.79 -3.50 -29.31
CA VAL A 64 7.77 -4.45 -29.87
C VAL A 64 7.90 -5.68 -28.96
N ALA A 65 7.99 -5.44 -27.65
CA ALA A 65 8.06 -6.54 -26.68
C ALA A 65 6.73 -7.31 -26.56
N ALA A 66 5.59 -6.63 -26.69
CA ALA A 66 4.28 -7.26 -26.69
C ALA A 66 4.11 -8.19 -27.91
N THR A 67 4.46 -7.75 -29.11
CA THR A 67 4.39 -8.60 -30.30
C THR A 67 5.37 -9.77 -30.23
N ALA A 68 6.58 -9.54 -29.73
CA ALA A 68 7.53 -10.62 -29.46
C ALA A 68 6.98 -11.66 -28.47
N ALA A 69 6.32 -11.19 -27.40
CA ALA A 69 5.65 -12.05 -26.42
C ALA A 69 4.48 -12.83 -27.02
N ALA A 70 3.72 -12.22 -27.92
CA ALA A 70 2.61 -12.87 -28.62
C ALA A 70 3.12 -13.93 -29.61
N ALA A 71 4.22 -13.66 -30.33
CA ALA A 71 4.83 -14.60 -31.26
C ALA A 71 5.30 -15.90 -30.59
N LEU A 72 5.69 -15.85 -29.31
CA LEU A 72 6.06 -17.02 -28.51
C LEU A 72 4.94 -18.06 -28.38
N GLN A 73 3.67 -17.69 -28.60
CA GLN A 73 2.57 -18.66 -28.68
C GLN A 73 2.79 -19.74 -29.76
N ARG A 74 3.51 -19.39 -30.84
CA ARG A 74 3.80 -20.29 -31.96
C ARG A 74 5.08 -21.10 -31.78
N LEU A 75 5.88 -20.78 -30.75
CA LEU A 75 7.24 -21.30 -30.56
C LEU A 75 7.47 -21.80 -29.12
N PRO A 76 6.64 -22.74 -28.61
CA PRO A 76 6.75 -23.21 -27.23
C PRO A 76 8.08 -23.92 -26.95
N ALA A 77 8.74 -24.50 -27.96
CA ALA A 77 10.02 -25.20 -27.82
C ALA A 77 11.18 -24.29 -27.36
N LEU A 78 11.05 -22.96 -27.52
CA LEU A 78 12.08 -22.00 -27.11
C LEU A 78 11.95 -21.57 -25.64
N LEU A 79 10.85 -21.97 -24.98
CA LEU A 79 10.50 -21.53 -23.63
C LEU A 79 11.12 -22.41 -22.54
N GLU A 80 12.43 -22.65 -22.67
CA GLU A 80 13.21 -23.26 -21.60
C GLU A 80 13.10 -22.43 -20.30
N PRO A 81 13.14 -23.05 -19.10
CA PRO A 81 12.94 -22.34 -17.83
C PRO A 81 13.86 -21.13 -17.64
N GLY A 82 15.12 -21.23 -18.06
CA GLY A 82 16.09 -20.13 -18.01
C GLY A 82 15.70 -18.96 -18.91
N THR A 83 15.21 -19.24 -20.12
CA THR A 83 14.74 -18.23 -21.08
C THR A 83 13.47 -17.57 -20.57
N VAL A 84 12.51 -18.34 -20.05
CA VAL A 84 11.27 -17.82 -19.45
C VAL A 84 11.58 -16.82 -18.33
N ARG A 85 12.46 -17.21 -17.39
CA ARG A 85 12.91 -16.34 -16.29
C ARG A 85 13.53 -15.05 -16.84
N LEU A 86 14.44 -15.16 -17.81
CA LEU A 86 15.12 -14.01 -18.39
C LEU A 86 14.15 -13.04 -19.07
N LEU A 87 13.19 -13.56 -19.84
CA LEU A 87 12.19 -12.76 -20.54
C LEU A 87 11.25 -12.05 -19.55
N LEU A 88 10.73 -12.75 -18.53
CA LEU A 88 9.86 -12.17 -17.51
C LEU A 88 10.56 -11.08 -16.70
N VAL A 89 11.79 -11.34 -16.23
CA VAL A 89 12.56 -10.34 -15.47
C VAL A 89 12.88 -9.14 -16.35
N THR A 90 13.29 -9.36 -17.61
CA THR A 90 13.56 -8.26 -18.54
C THR A 90 12.29 -7.43 -18.78
N ALA A 91 11.15 -8.08 -19.05
CA ALA A 91 9.89 -7.38 -19.25
C ALA A 91 9.45 -6.57 -18.01
N ALA A 92 9.68 -7.10 -16.81
CA ALA A 92 9.43 -6.40 -15.55
C ALA A 92 10.34 -5.18 -15.35
N MET A 93 11.65 -5.35 -15.49
CA MET A 93 12.63 -4.27 -15.40
C MET A 93 12.35 -3.14 -16.40
N ARG A 94 11.86 -3.50 -17.59
CA ARG A 94 11.51 -2.56 -18.67
C ARG A 94 10.08 -2.03 -18.58
N GLN A 95 9.29 -2.49 -17.60
CA GLN A 95 7.88 -2.13 -17.40
C GLN A 95 7.00 -2.43 -18.63
N HIS A 96 7.30 -3.50 -19.36
CA HIS A 96 6.52 -3.95 -20.50
C HIS A 96 5.30 -4.76 -20.04
N SER A 97 4.28 -4.05 -19.54
CA SER A 97 3.06 -4.61 -18.95
C SER A 97 2.34 -5.61 -19.87
N GLU A 98 2.14 -5.24 -21.13
CA GLU A 98 1.46 -6.08 -22.12
C GLU A 98 2.28 -7.34 -22.47
N ALA A 99 3.60 -7.20 -22.61
CA ALA A 99 4.49 -8.35 -22.81
C ALA A 99 4.43 -9.32 -21.62
N LEU A 100 4.43 -8.81 -20.38
CA LEU A 100 4.25 -9.63 -19.17
C LEU A 100 2.91 -10.35 -19.17
N GLN A 101 1.83 -9.68 -19.58
CA GLN A 101 0.51 -10.31 -19.67
C GLN A 101 0.48 -11.43 -20.70
N HIS A 102 1.05 -11.21 -21.89
CA HIS A 102 1.16 -12.24 -22.91
C HIS A 102 2.01 -13.43 -22.44
N LEU A 103 3.21 -13.18 -21.88
CA LEU A 103 4.08 -14.23 -21.35
C LEU A 103 3.36 -15.03 -20.25
N ALA A 104 2.68 -14.36 -19.32
CA ALA A 104 1.97 -15.03 -18.23
C ALA A 104 0.73 -15.82 -18.69
N ALA A 105 0.21 -15.53 -19.88
CA ALA A 105 -0.88 -16.29 -20.48
C ALA A 105 -0.42 -17.61 -21.12
N LEU A 106 0.89 -17.79 -21.38
CA LEU A 106 1.44 -18.99 -22.00
C LEU A 106 1.48 -20.17 -21.01
N ALA A 107 0.95 -21.32 -21.42
CA ALA A 107 0.95 -22.53 -20.60
C ALA A 107 2.38 -23.01 -20.25
N ALA A 108 3.30 -22.98 -21.22
CA ALA A 108 4.71 -23.33 -21.00
C ALA A 108 5.36 -22.43 -19.94
N VAL A 109 5.07 -21.12 -19.95
CA VAL A 109 5.54 -20.19 -18.92
C VAL A 109 4.96 -20.56 -17.56
N GLN A 110 3.65 -20.81 -17.47
CA GLN A 110 3.01 -21.21 -16.20
C GLN A 110 3.57 -22.49 -15.59
N GLN A 111 4.05 -23.43 -16.42
CA GLN A 111 4.68 -24.67 -15.95
C GLN A 111 6.12 -24.46 -15.48
N HIS A 112 6.82 -23.45 -16.00
CA HIS A 112 8.24 -23.23 -15.72
C HIS A 112 8.53 -22.11 -14.72
N VAL A 113 7.56 -21.24 -14.39
CA VAL A 113 7.77 -20.21 -13.36
C VAL A 113 7.78 -20.85 -11.96
N ASP A 114 8.95 -20.87 -11.35
CA ASP A 114 9.13 -21.22 -9.94
C ASP A 114 8.98 -20.00 -9.01
N ALA A 115 8.99 -20.25 -7.69
CA ALA A 115 8.85 -19.21 -6.68
C ALA A 115 9.99 -18.17 -6.73
N ALA A 116 11.22 -18.59 -7.07
CA ALA A 116 12.38 -17.71 -7.12
C ALA A 116 12.31 -16.73 -8.31
N THR A 117 11.86 -17.22 -9.46
CA THR A 117 11.59 -16.42 -10.65
C THR A 117 10.47 -15.41 -10.37
N LEU A 118 9.35 -15.87 -9.80
CA LEU A 118 8.24 -14.99 -9.44
C LEU A 118 8.68 -13.91 -8.44
N GLN A 119 9.45 -14.28 -7.41
CA GLN A 119 10.03 -13.32 -6.46
C GLN A 119 10.82 -12.23 -7.17
N THR A 120 11.75 -12.61 -8.07
CA THR A 120 12.58 -11.64 -8.79
C THR A 120 11.72 -10.67 -9.59
N VAL A 121 10.73 -11.19 -10.33
CA VAL A 121 9.79 -10.38 -11.12
C VAL A 121 8.98 -9.43 -10.23
N LEU A 122 8.48 -9.89 -9.09
CA LEU A 122 7.69 -9.06 -8.17
C LEU A 122 8.53 -7.95 -7.52
N ILE A 123 9.80 -8.21 -7.19
CA ILE A 123 10.73 -7.21 -6.65
C ILE A 123 10.97 -6.09 -7.68
N GLU A 124 11.19 -6.45 -8.94
CA GLU A 124 11.36 -5.46 -10.01
C GLU A 124 10.09 -4.63 -10.22
N LEU A 125 8.93 -5.29 -10.22
CA LEU A 125 7.65 -4.62 -10.43
C LEU A 125 7.24 -3.70 -9.27
N VAL A 126 7.47 -4.10 -8.00
CA VAL A 126 7.18 -3.21 -6.86
C VAL A 126 8.13 -2.01 -6.82
N THR A 127 9.31 -2.16 -7.43
CA THR A 127 10.34 -1.11 -7.51
C THR A 127 10.08 -0.11 -8.61
N HIS A 128 9.62 -0.57 -9.76
CA HIS A 128 9.61 0.25 -10.96
C HIS A 128 8.24 0.43 -11.60
N ALA A 129 7.30 -0.49 -11.41
CA ALA A 129 6.11 -0.56 -12.26
C ALA A 129 4.83 0.04 -11.65
N ASP A 130 3.86 0.28 -12.55
CA ASP A 130 2.50 0.69 -12.21
C ASP A 130 1.63 -0.45 -11.68
N ASN A 131 0.55 -0.07 -10.97
CA ASN A 131 -0.30 -0.96 -10.18
C ASN A 131 -1.10 -2.01 -10.98
N SER A 132 -1.18 -1.96 -12.30
CA SER A 132 -2.12 -2.81 -13.06
C SER A 132 -1.58 -4.21 -13.37
N SER A 133 -0.27 -4.36 -13.55
CA SER A 133 0.30 -5.55 -14.21
C SER A 133 0.54 -6.73 -13.27
N TYR A 134 0.87 -6.47 -12.00
CA TYR A 134 1.26 -7.53 -11.05
C TYR A 134 0.06 -8.31 -10.50
N VAL A 135 -1.13 -7.69 -10.39
CA VAL A 135 -2.34 -8.39 -9.92
C VAL A 135 -2.66 -9.56 -10.86
N GLN A 136 -2.48 -9.34 -12.16
CA GLN A 136 -2.65 -10.40 -13.16
C GLN A 136 -1.59 -11.49 -13.01
N LEU A 137 -0.32 -11.14 -12.77
CA LEU A 137 0.74 -12.13 -12.56
C LEU A 137 0.48 -13.02 -11.35
N LEU A 138 0.12 -12.45 -10.19
CA LEU A 138 -0.21 -13.23 -8.99
C LEU A 138 -1.40 -14.17 -9.21
N ARG A 139 -2.38 -13.75 -10.01
CA ARG A 139 -3.53 -14.60 -10.38
C ARG A 139 -3.16 -15.71 -11.37
N ARG A 140 -2.20 -15.47 -12.26
CA ARG A 140 -1.75 -16.42 -13.28
C ARG A 140 -0.78 -17.47 -12.75
N PHE A 141 -0.06 -17.17 -11.66
CA PHE A 141 0.91 -18.08 -11.06
C PHE A 141 0.55 -18.46 -9.60
N PRO A 142 -0.64 -19.02 -9.33
CA PRO A 142 -1.08 -19.31 -7.96
C PRO A 142 -0.18 -20.33 -7.25
N ALA A 143 0.34 -21.33 -7.97
CA ALA A 143 1.23 -22.34 -7.41
C ALA A 143 2.57 -21.74 -6.96
N ALA A 144 3.22 -20.95 -7.82
CA ALA A 144 4.47 -20.25 -7.47
C ALA A 144 4.25 -19.21 -6.36
N ALA A 145 3.13 -18.48 -6.39
CA ALA A 145 2.77 -17.51 -5.36
C ALA A 145 2.55 -18.16 -3.99
N ALA A 146 1.95 -19.36 -3.95
CA ALA A 146 1.75 -20.12 -2.72
C ALA A 146 3.08 -20.64 -2.13
N GLN A 147 4.11 -20.82 -2.96
CA GLN A 147 5.44 -21.28 -2.57
C GLN A 147 6.39 -20.14 -2.14
N LEU A 148 5.97 -18.87 -2.22
CA LEU A 148 6.79 -17.75 -1.78
C LEU A 148 7.13 -17.87 -0.29
N LYS A 149 8.42 -17.73 0.03
CA LYS A 149 8.90 -17.77 1.41
C LYS A 149 8.30 -16.60 2.20
N ARG A 150 8.11 -16.82 3.51
CA ARG A 150 7.61 -15.78 4.42
C ARG A 150 8.48 -14.52 4.42
N SER A 151 9.81 -14.66 4.41
CA SER A 151 10.73 -13.53 4.34
C SER A 151 10.54 -12.71 3.06
N THR A 152 10.43 -13.39 1.91
CA THR A 152 10.15 -12.76 0.63
C THR A 152 8.85 -11.97 0.64
N VAL A 153 7.77 -12.53 1.21
CA VAL A 153 6.48 -11.81 1.30
C VAL A 153 6.58 -10.60 2.22
N ALA A 154 7.36 -10.68 3.31
CA ALA A 154 7.62 -9.54 4.17
C ALA A 154 8.39 -8.42 3.46
N GLU A 155 9.45 -8.77 2.71
CA GLU A 155 10.24 -7.81 1.91
C GLU A 155 9.38 -7.12 0.84
N LEU A 156 8.55 -7.89 0.12
CA LEU A 156 7.63 -7.34 -0.88
C LEU A 156 6.57 -6.43 -0.26
N LEU A 157 6.02 -6.80 0.90
CA LEU A 157 5.08 -5.96 1.65
C LEU A 157 5.74 -4.67 2.11
N GLN A 158 6.97 -4.75 2.65
CA GLN A 158 7.72 -3.58 3.09
C GLN A 158 7.95 -2.61 1.93
N ALA A 159 8.47 -3.10 0.81
CA ALA A 159 8.68 -2.28 -0.39
C ALA A 159 7.38 -1.68 -0.94
N ALA A 160 6.26 -2.40 -0.88
CA ALA A 160 4.96 -1.90 -1.29
C ALA A 160 4.43 -0.80 -0.35
N VAL A 161 4.58 -0.99 0.96
CA VAL A 161 4.17 -0.02 1.98
C VAL A 161 5.01 1.24 1.91
N GLU A 162 6.34 1.14 1.80
CA GLU A 162 7.24 2.31 1.70
C GLU A 162 6.88 3.22 0.52
N ARG A 163 6.37 2.63 -0.56
CA ARG A 163 5.95 3.32 -1.79
C ARG A 163 4.47 3.66 -1.85
N GLY A 164 3.69 3.39 -0.79
CA GLY A 164 2.25 3.67 -0.76
C GLY A 164 1.42 2.87 -1.77
N ARG A 165 1.87 1.68 -2.17
CA ARG A 165 1.22 0.84 -3.18
C ARG A 165 0.11 0.00 -2.54
N CYS A 166 -1.00 0.63 -2.17
CA CYS A 166 -2.12 0.00 -1.45
C CYS A 166 -2.67 -1.28 -2.11
N VAL A 167 -2.84 -1.27 -3.44
CA VAL A 167 -3.32 -2.44 -4.18
C VAL A 167 -2.32 -3.60 -4.06
N TRP A 168 -1.01 -3.32 -3.97
CA TRP A 168 0.03 -4.34 -3.81
C TRP A 168 -0.10 -4.97 -2.43
N VAL A 169 -0.18 -4.14 -1.40
CA VAL A 169 -0.40 -4.57 -0.02
C VAL A 169 -1.65 -5.45 0.07
N GLN A 170 -2.76 -5.05 -0.54
CA GLN A 170 -3.99 -5.84 -0.59
C GLN A 170 -3.78 -7.25 -1.14
N GLN A 171 -3.12 -7.39 -2.30
CA GLN A 171 -2.94 -8.71 -2.91
C GLN A 171 -1.91 -9.54 -2.17
N LEU A 172 -0.82 -8.92 -1.71
CA LEU A 172 0.22 -9.61 -0.93
C LEU A 172 -0.33 -10.12 0.40
N CYS A 173 -1.22 -9.37 1.07
CA CYS A 173 -1.91 -9.81 2.29
C CYS A 173 -2.76 -11.08 2.08
N LYS A 174 -3.21 -11.38 0.85
CA LYS A 174 -3.97 -12.59 0.54
C LYS A 174 -3.09 -13.84 0.39
N LEU A 175 -1.77 -13.68 0.28
CA LEU A 175 -0.86 -14.81 0.10
C LEU A 175 -0.71 -15.61 1.41
N PRO A 176 -0.55 -16.95 1.34
CA PRO A 176 -0.33 -17.79 2.52
C PRO A 176 0.87 -17.34 3.36
N GLY A 177 1.94 -16.84 2.71
CA GLY A 177 3.12 -16.30 3.39
C GLY A 177 2.81 -15.09 4.27
N ALA A 178 1.87 -14.22 3.86
CA ALA A 178 1.48 -13.04 4.63
C ALA A 178 0.69 -13.43 5.89
N GLN A 179 -0.16 -14.46 5.80
CA GLN A 179 -0.93 -14.97 6.94
C GLN A 179 -0.06 -15.63 8.02
N ARG A 180 1.19 -15.96 7.68
CA ARG A 180 2.17 -16.57 8.59
C ARG A 180 3.18 -15.57 9.14
N LEU A 181 3.03 -14.27 8.89
CA LEU A 181 3.90 -13.23 9.44
C LEU A 181 3.86 -13.21 10.97
N SER A 182 4.96 -12.77 11.59
CA SER A 182 5.02 -12.50 13.02
C SER A 182 4.41 -11.13 13.32
N SER A 183 3.92 -10.98 14.55
CA SER A 183 3.51 -9.69 15.13
C SER A 183 4.56 -8.59 14.90
N ASN A 184 5.85 -8.85 15.15
CA ASN A 184 6.90 -7.83 15.03
C ASN A 184 7.02 -7.26 13.61
N VAL A 185 7.10 -8.12 12.60
CA VAL A 185 7.13 -7.69 11.18
C VAL A 185 5.84 -6.94 10.81
N THR A 186 4.67 -7.41 11.27
CA THR A 186 3.41 -6.70 11.02
C THR A 186 3.35 -5.34 11.71
N ALA A 187 3.89 -5.22 12.93
CA ALA A 187 4.00 -3.95 13.64
C ALA A 187 4.91 -2.97 12.87
N GLN A 188 6.07 -3.42 12.38
CA GLN A 188 6.98 -2.60 11.58
C GLN A 188 6.34 -2.13 10.26
N LEU A 189 5.60 -3.01 9.58
CA LEU A 189 4.85 -2.66 8.38
C LEU A 189 3.76 -1.63 8.67
N LEU A 190 3.01 -1.82 9.76
CA LEU A 190 1.98 -0.87 10.19
C LEU A 190 2.59 0.47 10.59
N GLN A 191 3.71 0.47 11.31
CA GLN A 191 4.43 1.67 11.70
C GLN A 191 4.85 2.47 10.45
N THR A 192 5.45 1.79 9.48
CA THR A 192 5.84 2.42 8.21
C THR A 192 4.64 3.00 7.47
N ALA A 193 3.51 2.29 7.44
CA ALA A 193 2.28 2.78 6.80
C ALA A 193 1.69 3.99 7.52
N VAL A 194 1.71 3.97 8.86
CA VAL A 194 1.22 5.04 9.72
C VAL A 194 2.09 6.29 9.58
N ASP A 195 3.42 6.16 9.69
CA ASP A 195 4.36 7.29 9.59
C ASP A 195 4.26 8.03 8.25
N ARG A 196 3.87 7.30 7.20
CA ARG A 196 3.67 7.84 5.84
C ARG A 196 2.23 8.28 5.56
N GLY A 197 1.29 8.01 6.46
CA GLY A 197 -0.12 8.34 6.27
C GLY A 197 -0.86 7.46 5.25
N TYR A 198 -0.37 6.25 4.96
CA TYR A 198 -0.97 5.36 3.96
C TYR A 198 -2.14 4.54 4.56
N CYS A 199 -3.29 5.18 4.77
CA CYS A 199 -4.45 4.58 5.43
C CYS A 199 -4.96 3.27 4.81
N GLU A 200 -4.97 3.16 3.48
CA GLU A 200 -5.36 1.94 2.78
C GLU A 200 -4.38 0.79 3.05
N CYS A 201 -3.09 1.08 3.16
CA CYS A 201 -2.10 0.08 3.55
C CYS A 201 -2.35 -0.37 5.00
N THR A 202 -2.60 0.58 5.91
CA THR A 202 -2.95 0.29 7.31
C THR A 202 -4.20 -0.59 7.39
N TYR A 203 -5.25 -0.30 6.63
CA TYR A 203 -6.46 -1.12 6.54
C TYR A 203 -6.15 -2.58 6.17
N TYR A 204 -5.40 -2.80 5.09
CA TYR A 204 -5.09 -4.15 4.63
C TYR A 204 -4.14 -4.88 5.60
N LEU A 205 -3.17 -4.19 6.21
CA LEU A 205 -2.27 -4.78 7.20
C LEU A 205 -3.00 -5.15 8.49
N CYS A 206 -3.94 -4.33 8.96
CA CYS A 206 -4.81 -4.64 10.09
C CYS A 206 -5.69 -5.88 9.86
N SER A 207 -5.92 -6.29 8.60
CA SER A 207 -6.67 -7.51 8.28
C SER A 207 -5.89 -8.81 8.50
N LEU A 208 -4.56 -8.72 8.66
CA LEU A 208 -3.70 -9.89 8.88
C LEU A 208 -3.94 -10.51 10.26
N SER A 209 -3.85 -11.85 10.34
CA SER A 209 -3.94 -12.59 11.60
C SER A 209 -2.88 -12.14 12.64
N ALA A 210 -1.69 -11.76 12.17
CA ALA A 210 -0.62 -11.23 12.99
C ALA A 210 -0.94 -9.87 13.62
N ALA A 211 -1.71 -9.01 12.94
CA ALA A 211 -2.14 -7.73 13.49
C ALA A 211 -3.11 -7.91 14.68
N ARG A 212 -3.94 -8.95 14.65
CA ARG A 212 -4.83 -9.31 15.78
C ARG A 212 -4.09 -9.82 17.02
N ARG A 213 -2.82 -10.21 16.86
CA ARG A 213 -1.95 -10.72 17.94
C ARG A 213 -0.94 -9.68 18.42
N LEU A 214 -1.07 -8.41 17.98
CA LEU A 214 -0.25 -7.32 18.52
C LEU A 214 -0.58 -7.12 20.01
N GLY A 215 0.45 -6.80 20.79
CA GLY A 215 0.28 -6.43 22.20
C GLY A 215 -0.24 -5.01 22.34
N ASN A 216 -0.72 -4.69 23.55
CA ASN A 216 -1.26 -3.37 23.88
C ASN A 216 -0.24 -2.24 23.68
N GLU A 217 1.02 -2.49 24.05
CA GLU A 217 2.13 -1.54 23.89
C GLU A 217 2.36 -1.20 22.41
N ALA A 218 2.52 -2.19 21.55
CA ALA A 218 2.71 -1.97 20.11
C ALA A 218 1.53 -1.22 19.47
N VAL A 219 0.29 -1.51 19.88
CA VAL A 219 -0.89 -0.79 19.36
C VAL A 219 -0.96 0.64 19.91
N ALA A 220 -0.56 0.86 21.16
CA ALA A 220 -0.47 2.21 21.73
C ALA A 220 0.57 3.05 20.99
N GLU A 221 1.76 2.51 20.72
CA GLU A 221 2.81 3.16 19.93
C GLU A 221 2.33 3.52 18.52
N LEU A 222 1.65 2.59 17.83
CA LEU A 222 1.08 2.81 16.50
C LEU A 222 0.01 3.92 16.51
N LEU A 223 -0.86 3.94 17.53
CA LEU A 223 -1.87 4.98 17.69
C LEU A 223 -1.24 6.33 18.00
N GLU A 224 -0.21 6.36 18.84
CA GLU A 224 0.52 7.57 19.17
C GLU A 224 1.22 8.14 17.94
N ALA A 225 1.88 7.30 17.15
CA ALA A 225 2.49 7.69 15.88
C ALA A 225 1.45 8.22 14.88
N ALA A 226 0.29 7.57 14.78
CA ALA A 226 -0.81 8.05 13.92
C ALA A 226 -1.29 9.44 14.36
N VAL A 227 -1.49 9.65 15.66
CA VAL A 227 -1.89 10.96 16.22
C VAL A 227 -0.82 12.03 15.98
N LYS A 228 0.46 11.65 16.05
CA LYS A 228 1.61 12.55 15.86
C LYS A 228 2.03 12.75 14.40
N CYS A 229 1.33 12.15 13.44
CA CYS A 229 1.68 12.28 12.03
C CYS A 229 1.82 13.76 11.59
N PRO A 230 2.79 14.05 10.71
CA PRO A 230 3.06 15.41 10.24
C PRO A 230 1.88 15.99 9.45
N GLU A 231 1.74 17.31 9.46
CA GLU A 231 0.61 18.04 8.84
C GLU A 231 0.56 17.93 7.30
N ASP A 232 1.67 17.51 6.68
CA ASP A 232 1.75 17.26 5.25
C ASP A 232 0.86 16.08 4.81
N VAL A 233 0.50 15.19 5.74
CA VAL A 233 -0.47 14.12 5.51
C VAL A 233 -1.88 14.68 5.65
N THR A 234 -2.75 14.37 4.69
CA THR A 234 -4.14 14.82 4.75
C THR A 234 -4.81 14.33 6.04
N GLN A 235 -5.46 15.23 6.76
CA GLN A 235 -6.09 14.93 8.07
C GLN A 235 -7.07 13.74 8.01
N TRP A 236 -7.74 13.53 6.88
CA TRP A 236 -8.64 12.40 6.67
C TRP A 236 -7.91 11.05 6.66
N ALA A 237 -6.72 10.96 6.06
CA ALA A 237 -5.95 9.72 6.02
C ALA A 237 -5.48 9.29 7.42
N VAL A 238 -5.07 10.27 8.24
CA VAL A 238 -4.69 10.02 9.64
C VAL A 238 -5.88 9.49 10.45
N SER A 239 -7.07 10.07 10.25
CA SER A 239 -8.30 9.60 10.88
C SER A 239 -8.61 8.15 10.53
N ASP A 240 -8.46 7.76 9.26
CA ASP A 240 -8.71 6.40 8.81
C ASP A 240 -7.68 5.40 9.38
N CYS A 241 -6.40 5.79 9.48
CA CYS A 241 -5.40 5.01 10.19
C CYS A 241 -5.82 4.74 11.65
N ILE A 242 -6.18 5.79 12.39
CA ILE A 242 -6.63 5.67 13.79
C ILE A 242 -7.87 4.78 13.86
N HIS A 243 -8.85 4.98 12.98
CA HIS A 243 -10.05 4.14 12.91
C HIS A 243 -9.72 2.65 12.78
N HIS A 244 -8.83 2.29 11.85
CA HIS A 244 -8.45 0.89 11.63
C HIS A 244 -7.65 0.30 12.79
N LEU A 245 -6.73 1.08 13.38
CA LEU A 245 -5.96 0.66 14.56
C LEU A 245 -6.86 0.46 15.79
N CYS A 246 -7.83 1.34 16.01
CA CYS A 246 -8.81 1.22 17.09
C CYS A 246 -9.66 -0.06 16.99
N ARG A 247 -9.79 -0.67 15.81
CA ARG A 247 -10.53 -1.94 15.64
C ARG A 247 -9.72 -3.18 16.01
N LEU A 248 -8.43 -3.04 16.32
CA LEU A 248 -7.61 -4.17 16.78
C LEU A 248 -8.00 -4.59 18.20
N PRO A 249 -7.96 -5.90 18.52
CA PRO A 249 -8.32 -6.38 19.86
C PRO A 249 -7.54 -5.71 20.99
N ALA A 250 -6.24 -5.48 20.80
CA ALA A 250 -5.39 -4.80 21.78
C ALA A 250 -5.77 -3.33 22.00
N ALA A 251 -6.29 -2.63 20.99
CA ALA A 251 -6.79 -1.26 21.16
C ALA A 251 -8.01 -1.22 22.10
N GLN A 252 -8.83 -2.28 22.08
CA GLN A 252 -10.01 -2.41 22.94
C GLN A 252 -9.64 -2.73 24.40
N GLN A 253 -8.39 -3.12 24.66
CA GLN A 253 -7.85 -3.50 25.97
C GLN A 253 -6.83 -2.49 26.50
N LEU A 254 -6.72 -1.31 25.90
CA LEU A 254 -5.86 -0.24 26.41
C LEU A 254 -6.30 0.18 27.80
N SER A 255 -5.35 0.61 28.63
CA SER A 255 -5.67 1.23 29.91
C SER A 255 -6.23 2.64 29.69
N SER A 256 -7.00 3.13 30.66
CA SER A 256 -7.49 4.51 30.67
C SER A 256 -6.35 5.54 30.68
N GLU A 257 -5.22 5.22 31.33
CA GLU A 257 -4.02 6.06 31.36
C GLU A 257 -3.38 6.25 29.97
N VAL A 258 -3.18 5.15 29.23
CA VAL A 258 -2.65 5.19 27.87
C VAL A 258 -3.61 5.95 26.96
N LEU A 259 -4.91 5.67 27.08
CA LEU A 259 -5.92 6.36 26.28
C LEU A 259 -5.99 7.87 26.60
N ALA A 260 -5.87 8.26 27.87
CA ALA A 260 -5.82 9.67 28.27
C ALA A 260 -4.64 10.39 27.60
N SER A 261 -3.46 9.77 27.60
CA SER A 261 -2.27 10.31 26.93
C SER A 261 -2.50 10.49 25.42
N LEU A 262 -3.05 9.47 24.76
CA LEU A 262 -3.38 9.51 23.32
C LEU A 262 -4.41 10.61 23.00
N LEU A 263 -5.45 10.76 23.83
CA LEU A 263 -6.44 11.83 23.68
C LEU A 263 -5.80 13.21 23.85
N HIS A 264 -4.94 13.39 24.85
CA HIS A 264 -4.21 14.65 25.03
C HIS A 264 -3.36 14.98 23.81
N ALA A 265 -2.63 14.01 23.25
CA ALA A 265 -1.87 14.20 22.02
C ALA A 265 -2.77 14.59 20.84
N ALA A 266 -3.94 13.94 20.70
CA ALA A 266 -4.89 14.25 19.64
C ALA A 266 -5.48 15.66 19.77
N VAL A 267 -5.80 16.10 21.00
CA VAL A 267 -6.26 17.47 21.28
C VAL A 267 -5.18 18.49 20.93
N GLN A 268 -3.94 18.25 21.36
CA GLN A 268 -2.81 19.14 21.09
C GLN A 268 -2.54 19.30 19.58
N ARG A 269 -2.70 18.21 18.82
CA ARG A 269 -2.56 18.18 17.36
C ARG A 269 -3.82 18.62 16.61
N ASN A 270 -4.85 19.06 17.32
CA ASN A 270 -6.13 19.48 16.74
C ASN A 270 -6.81 18.37 15.89
N SER A 271 -6.54 17.10 16.17
CA SER A 271 -7.07 15.95 15.44
C SER A 271 -8.48 15.57 15.94
N GLY A 272 -9.48 16.29 15.45
CA GLY A 272 -10.88 16.10 15.86
C GLY A 272 -11.41 14.69 15.60
N ALA A 273 -11.20 14.17 14.39
CA ALA A 273 -11.67 12.84 14.04
C ALA A 273 -10.89 11.72 14.77
N GLY A 274 -9.58 11.91 14.98
CA GLY A 274 -8.78 10.98 15.78
C GLY A 274 -9.26 10.89 17.23
N ALA A 275 -9.53 12.04 17.86
CA ALA A 275 -10.10 12.09 19.20
C ALA A 275 -11.48 11.44 19.27
N ASP A 276 -12.35 11.64 18.28
CA ASP A 276 -13.67 11.01 18.22
C ASP A 276 -13.58 9.48 18.17
N TRP A 277 -12.62 8.92 17.41
CA TRP A 277 -12.37 7.47 17.39
C TRP A 277 -11.82 6.96 18.71
N LEU A 278 -10.88 7.67 19.34
CA LEU A 278 -10.32 7.30 20.63
C LEU A 278 -11.38 7.33 21.76
N CYS A 279 -12.28 8.30 21.74
CA CYS A 279 -13.40 8.38 22.69
C CYS A 279 -14.40 7.22 22.57
N LYS A 280 -14.40 6.47 21.46
CA LYS A 280 -15.25 5.28 21.28
C LYS A 280 -14.65 4.02 21.88
N LEU A 281 -13.39 4.04 22.34
CA LEU A 281 -12.76 2.89 22.97
C LEU A 281 -13.34 2.62 24.36
N PRO A 282 -13.43 1.34 24.82
CA PRO A 282 -13.98 1.00 26.12
C PRO A 282 -13.30 1.71 27.30
N ALA A 283 -11.98 1.89 27.21
CA ALA A 283 -11.20 2.59 28.23
C ALA A 283 -11.59 4.06 28.40
N ALA A 284 -12.24 4.68 27.39
CA ALA A 284 -12.72 6.06 27.48
C ALA A 284 -13.82 6.21 28.55
N GLN A 285 -14.59 5.14 28.76
CA GLN A 285 -15.65 5.07 29.77
C GLN A 285 -15.09 5.08 31.20
N GLN A 286 -13.81 4.76 31.36
CA GLN A 286 -13.11 4.67 32.65
C GLN A 286 -12.24 5.90 32.93
N LEU A 287 -12.30 6.93 32.10
CA LEU A 287 -11.56 8.16 32.31
C LEU A 287 -12.09 8.90 33.55
N SER A 288 -11.19 9.45 34.35
CA SER A 288 -11.56 10.24 35.52
C SER A 288 -12.17 11.59 35.10
N SER A 289 -13.00 12.16 35.98
CA SER A 289 -13.56 13.51 35.79
C SER A 289 -12.48 14.59 35.68
N SER A 290 -11.35 14.43 36.37
CA SER A 290 -10.19 15.33 36.28
C SER A 290 -9.57 15.30 34.89
N CYS A 291 -9.31 14.10 34.33
CA CYS A 291 -8.74 13.95 33.00
C CYS A 291 -9.69 14.53 31.92
N VAL A 292 -10.99 14.25 32.01
CA VAL A 292 -11.99 14.82 31.10
C VAL A 292 -12.01 16.36 31.18
N THR A 293 -11.89 16.93 32.38
CA THR A 293 -11.81 18.39 32.57
C THR A 293 -10.57 18.97 31.89
N GLU A 294 -9.41 18.32 32.03
CA GLU A 294 -8.16 18.76 31.41
C GLU A 294 -8.24 18.68 29.87
N LEU A 295 -8.81 17.60 29.33
CA LEU A 295 -9.03 17.43 27.89
C LEU A 295 -9.97 18.51 27.33
N LEU A 296 -11.07 18.83 28.02
CA LEU A 296 -12.00 19.89 27.62
C LEU A 296 -11.34 21.27 27.67
N CYS A 297 -10.59 21.57 28.72
CA CYS A 297 -9.81 22.81 28.82
C CYS A 297 -8.79 22.94 27.67
N ALA A 298 -8.08 21.85 27.34
CA ALA A 298 -7.14 21.84 26.23
C ALA A 298 -7.84 22.04 24.88
N ALA A 299 -8.97 21.36 24.64
CA ALA A 299 -9.74 21.47 23.40
C ALA A 299 -10.37 22.86 23.23
N ALA A 300 -10.84 23.48 24.31
CA ALA A 300 -11.35 24.84 24.32
C ALA A 300 -10.27 25.87 23.96
N LYS A 301 -9.05 25.71 24.52
CA LYS A 301 -7.89 26.55 24.15
C LYS A 301 -7.56 26.46 22.67
N GLN A 302 -7.66 25.26 22.09
CA GLN A 302 -7.44 25.04 20.65
C GLN A 302 -8.66 25.37 19.78
N ARG A 303 -9.80 25.76 20.38
CA ARG A 303 -11.08 26.01 19.70
C ARG A 303 -11.56 24.82 18.86
N ASN A 304 -11.22 23.60 19.24
CA ASN A 304 -11.61 22.40 18.51
C ASN A 304 -12.98 21.89 18.95
N GLN A 305 -14.02 22.30 18.22
CA GLN A 305 -15.40 21.91 18.54
C GLN A 305 -15.66 20.40 18.44
N VAL A 306 -15.01 19.71 17.50
CA VAL A 306 -15.20 18.27 17.29
C VAL A 306 -14.68 17.49 18.49
N VAL A 307 -13.47 17.81 18.97
CA VAL A 307 -12.90 17.20 20.18
C VAL A 307 -13.79 17.50 21.39
N MET A 308 -14.20 18.77 21.57
CA MET A 308 -15.07 19.14 22.70
C MET A 308 -16.36 18.32 22.70
N GLN A 309 -17.01 18.17 21.55
CA GLN A 309 -18.23 17.37 21.42
C GLN A 309 -17.98 15.89 21.74
N GLY A 310 -16.89 15.31 21.21
CA GLY A 310 -16.52 13.93 21.47
C GLY A 310 -16.27 13.66 22.96
N VAL A 311 -15.49 14.53 23.62
CA VAL A 311 -15.17 14.42 25.05
C VAL A 311 -16.41 14.65 25.93
N CYS A 312 -17.32 15.56 25.55
CA CYS A 312 -18.57 15.79 26.27
C CYS A 312 -19.54 14.58 26.24
N ARG A 313 -19.36 13.62 25.32
CA ARG A 313 -20.15 12.39 25.27
C ARG A 313 -19.67 11.32 26.24
N LEU A 314 -18.52 11.50 26.88
CA LEU A 314 -17.99 10.56 27.86
C LEU A 314 -18.81 10.61 29.17
N PRO A 315 -19.04 9.49 29.87
CA PRO A 315 -19.85 9.46 31.10
C PRO A 315 -19.31 10.39 32.18
N ALA A 316 -17.99 10.47 32.31
CA ALA A 316 -17.36 11.37 33.28
C ALA A 316 -17.66 12.86 32.99
N ALA A 317 -17.94 13.24 31.73
CA ALA A 317 -18.37 14.60 31.39
C ALA A 317 -19.80 14.90 31.85
N VAL A 318 -20.68 13.90 31.88
CA VAL A 318 -22.05 14.05 32.39
C VAL A 318 -22.03 14.40 33.87
N ASN A 319 -21.13 13.79 34.65
CA ASN A 319 -20.97 14.05 36.08
C ASN A 319 -20.38 15.45 36.37
N LEU A 320 -19.62 16.03 35.43
CA LEU A 320 -19.07 17.40 35.58
C LEU A 320 -20.16 18.48 35.55
N LYS A 321 -21.29 18.23 34.87
CA LYS A 321 -22.41 19.18 34.79
C LYS A 321 -23.05 19.49 36.15
N VAL A 322 -22.82 18.64 37.16
CA VAL A 322 -23.38 18.78 38.51
C VAL A 322 -22.49 19.63 39.42
N SER A 323 -21.25 19.93 39.01
CA SER A 323 -20.29 20.69 39.82
C SER A 323 -20.25 22.16 39.39
N GLU A 324 -20.71 23.08 40.24
CA GLU A 324 -20.65 24.55 40.03
C GLU A 324 -19.23 25.05 39.69
N ASP A 325 -18.21 24.35 40.18
CA ASP A 325 -16.79 24.69 40.04
C ASP A 325 -16.29 24.55 38.58
N PHE A 326 -16.93 23.67 37.78
CA PHE A 326 -16.61 23.49 36.37
C PHE A 326 -17.03 24.70 35.52
N GLY A 327 -18.14 25.33 35.87
CA GLY A 327 -18.63 26.54 35.20
C GLY A 327 -17.67 27.72 35.34
N ALA A 328 -17.12 27.93 36.53
CA ALA A 328 -16.14 29.00 36.81
C ALA A 328 -14.82 28.80 36.05
N ARG A 329 -14.31 27.55 36.00
CA ARG A 329 -13.09 27.21 35.27
C ARG A 329 -13.21 27.40 33.76
N LEU A 330 -14.37 27.09 33.19
CA LEU A 330 -14.63 27.29 31.75
C LEU A 330 -14.93 28.75 31.40
N GLN A 331 -15.60 29.51 32.28
CA GLN A 331 -15.78 30.96 32.12
C GLN A 331 -14.44 31.68 31.98
N HIS A 332 -13.39 31.20 32.65
CA HIS A 332 -12.04 31.76 32.55
C HIS A 332 -11.28 31.36 31.26
N VAL A 333 -11.71 30.31 30.53
CA VAL A 333 -11.05 29.81 29.30
C VAL A 333 -11.72 30.31 28.00
N ALA A 334 -12.90 30.96 28.10
CA ALA A 334 -13.53 31.91 27.15
C ALA A 334 -15.00 31.59 26.80
N SER A 335 -15.75 32.66 26.49
CA SER A 335 -17.18 32.73 26.09
C SER A 335 -17.61 31.77 24.97
N THR A 336 -16.67 31.26 24.17
CA THR A 336 -16.90 30.29 23.08
C THR A 336 -17.21 28.87 23.58
N ALA A 337 -16.58 28.43 24.67
CA ALA A 337 -16.84 27.11 25.23
C ALA A 337 -18.24 27.04 25.87
N ALA A 338 -18.69 28.13 26.49
CA ALA A 338 -20.03 28.27 27.05
C ALA A 338 -21.13 28.13 25.98
N ALA A 339 -20.91 28.67 24.76
CA ALA A 339 -21.87 28.52 23.66
C ALA A 339 -21.96 27.06 23.16
N VAL A 340 -20.82 26.37 23.00
CA VAL A 340 -20.81 24.96 22.60
C VAL A 340 -21.42 24.07 23.69
N LEU A 341 -21.12 24.33 24.96
CA LEU A 341 -21.71 23.60 26.08
C LEU A 341 -23.21 23.88 26.19
N ALA A 342 -23.67 25.12 26.02
CA ALA A 342 -25.10 25.43 26.00
C ALA A 342 -25.83 24.73 24.85
N THR A 343 -25.19 24.59 23.70
CA THR A 343 -25.78 23.92 22.52
C THR A 343 -25.79 22.40 22.65
N VAL A 344 -24.73 21.80 23.19
CA VAL A 344 -24.58 20.34 23.34
C VAL A 344 -25.27 19.82 24.61
N CYS A 345 -25.40 20.65 25.64
CA CYS A 345 -25.89 20.25 26.97
C CYS A 345 -27.33 20.68 27.26
N SER A 346 -28.00 21.38 26.34
CA SER A 346 -29.43 21.69 26.48
C SER A 346 -30.25 20.40 26.51
N PRO A 347 -31.09 20.15 27.54
CA PRO A 347 -31.87 18.93 27.71
C PRO A 347 -33.07 18.82 26.74
N THR A 348 -33.28 19.80 25.85
CA THR A 348 -34.29 19.73 24.80
C THR A 348 -33.78 18.83 23.67
N GLY A 349 -34.23 17.58 23.67
CA GLY A 349 -33.93 16.60 22.63
C GLY A 349 -34.18 17.18 21.24
N VAL A 350 -33.11 17.31 20.46
CA VAL A 350 -33.21 17.49 19.01
C VAL A 350 -33.75 16.16 18.46
N SER A 351 -35.03 16.15 18.15
CA SER A 351 -35.67 15.11 17.34
C SER A 351 -34.97 15.09 15.98
N LEU A 352 -34.10 14.10 15.77
CA LEU A 352 -33.63 13.73 14.44
C LEU A 352 -34.83 13.14 13.70
N SER A 353 -35.42 13.92 12.80
CA SER A 353 -36.39 13.40 11.83
C SER A 353 -35.69 12.37 10.94
N PRO A 354 -36.36 11.26 10.57
CA PRO A 354 -35.76 10.24 9.72
C PRO A 354 -35.69 10.75 8.28
N LEU A 355 -34.53 10.59 7.65
CA LEU A 355 -34.36 10.57 6.20
C LEU A 355 -33.75 9.22 5.83
#